data_AF-B6VNZ3-F1
#
_entry.id   AF-B6VNZ3-F1
#
_cell.length_a   1.000
_cell.length_b   1.000
_cell.length_c   1.000
_cell.angle_alpha   90.00
_cell.angle_beta   90.00
_cell.angle_gamma   90.00
#
_symmetry.space_group_name_H-M   'P 1'
#
loop_
_entity.id
_entity.type
_entity.pdbx_description
1 polymer ?
#
loop_
_entity_poly.entity_id
_entity_poly.type
_entity_poly.pdbx_seq_one_letter_code
_entity_poly.pdbx_strand_id
1 'polypeptide(L)'
;YKPIVAEAAKKSADKIYNRIMITHLLMDEAQDNRVGGAVGFNVRTGDFHVFRAKTVIVAAGGASHIFKPRAVGEGMGRTWYAPWSNGSAYALPIAAGAKMTQMENRIVLCRFKDGYGPVGARANSFKPAGLVPLVRVNSELGVIMVIVFP
;
A
#
# COMPACT_ATOMS: atom_id res chain seq x y z
N TYR A 1 4.29 -2.54 -18.64
CA TYR A 1 3.74 -3.70 -17.93
C TYR A 1 2.75 -3.32 -16.83
N LYS A 2 3.11 -2.52 -15.81
CA LYS A 2 2.16 -2.14 -14.74
C LYS A 2 0.85 -1.46 -15.22
N PRO A 3 0.85 -0.60 -16.26
CA PRO A 3 -0.39 -0.07 -16.81
C PRO A 3 -1.31 -1.15 -17.40
N ILE A 4 -0.74 -2.21 -17.97
CA ILE A 4 -1.49 -3.34 -18.55
C ILE A 4 -2.19 -4.14 -17.44
N VAL A 5 -1.46 -4.42 -16.35
CA VAL A 5 -2.04 -5.09 -15.17
C VAL A 5 -3.10 -4.21 -14.51
N ALA A 6 -2.88 -2.89 -14.44
CA ALA A 6 -3.85 -1.95 -13.89
C ALA A 6 -5.11 -1.86 -14.77
N GLU A 7 -4.99 -1.96 -16.08
CA GLU A 7 -6.14 -1.98 -17.01
C GLU A 7 -6.97 -3.25 -16.82
N ALA A 8 -6.33 -4.42 -16.72
CA ALA A 8 -7.01 -5.68 -16.43
C ALA A 8 -7.70 -5.66 -15.04
N ALA A 9 -7.04 -5.09 -14.03
CA ALA A 9 -7.64 -4.90 -12.71
C ALA A 9 -8.85 -3.94 -12.76
N LYS A 10 -8.78 -2.87 -13.57
CA LYS A 10 -9.89 -1.95 -13.78
C LYS A 10 -11.10 -2.62 -14.42
N LYS A 11 -10.88 -3.48 -15.41
CA LYS A 11 -11.96 -4.21 -16.10
C LYS A 11 -12.68 -5.21 -15.21
N SER A 12 -12.01 -5.73 -14.18
CA SER A 12 -12.55 -6.76 -13.28
C SER A 12 -13.11 -6.22 -11.96
N ALA A 13 -13.06 -4.92 -11.72
CA ALA A 13 -13.46 -4.32 -10.44
C ALA A 13 -14.76 -3.53 -10.58
N ASP A 14 -15.70 -3.74 -9.67
CA ASP A 14 -16.98 -3.01 -9.65
C ASP A 14 -16.77 -1.54 -9.25
N LYS A 15 -15.97 -1.32 -8.20
CA LYS A 15 -15.67 0.01 -7.67
C LYS A 15 -14.20 0.16 -7.33
N ILE A 16 -13.67 1.31 -7.73
CA ILE A 16 -12.28 1.70 -7.52
C ILE A 16 -12.27 3.07 -6.88
N TYR A 17 -11.78 3.15 -5.65
CA TYR A 17 -11.53 4.42 -5.00
C TYR A 17 -10.06 4.76 -5.05
N ASN A 18 -9.80 6.00 -5.41
CA ASN A 18 -8.49 6.51 -5.76
C ASN A 18 -8.14 7.66 -4.80
N ARG A 19 -6.86 7.81 -4.41
CA ARG A 19 -6.36 8.90 -3.52
C ARG A 19 -6.88 8.82 -2.10
N ILE A 20 -7.19 7.63 -1.62
CA ILE A 20 -7.61 7.42 -0.23
C ILE A 20 -6.49 6.74 0.53
N MET A 21 -6.00 7.40 1.58
CA MET A 21 -5.04 6.83 2.50
C MET A 21 -5.77 6.14 3.64
N ILE A 22 -5.63 4.82 3.74
CA ILE A 22 -6.17 4.03 4.85
C ILE A 22 -5.25 4.15 6.05
N THR A 23 -5.83 4.48 7.20
CA THR A 23 -5.09 4.73 8.45
C THR A 23 -5.29 3.64 9.49
N HIS A 24 -6.50 3.07 9.58
CA HIS A 24 -6.85 2.09 10.60
C HIS A 24 -7.77 1.01 10.03
N LEU A 25 -7.65 -0.20 10.57
CA LEU A 25 -8.62 -1.26 10.37
C LEU A 25 -9.69 -1.17 11.46
N LEU A 26 -10.93 -1.51 11.11
CA LEU A 26 -12.03 -1.58 12.06
C LEU A 26 -12.23 -3.03 12.47
N MET A 27 -12.27 -3.27 13.78
CA MET A 27 -12.63 -4.58 14.35
C MET A 27 -14.15 -4.69 14.48
N ASP A 28 -14.66 -5.91 14.36
CA ASP A 28 -16.06 -6.22 14.61
C ASP A 28 -16.34 -6.20 16.12
N GLU A 29 -17.46 -5.60 16.53
CA GLU A 29 -17.90 -5.59 17.93
C GLU A 29 -18.57 -6.92 18.31
N ALA A 30 -19.18 -7.62 17.34
CA ALA A 30 -19.94 -8.84 17.59
C ALA A 30 -19.07 -10.09 17.63
N GLN A 31 -17.89 -10.06 17.00
CA GLN A 31 -16.97 -11.20 16.95
C GLN A 31 -15.55 -10.76 17.24
N ASP A 32 -14.98 -11.35 18.29
CA ASP A 32 -13.60 -11.08 18.68
C ASP A 32 -12.63 -11.50 17.56
N ASN A 33 -11.55 -10.73 17.41
CA ASN A 33 -10.50 -10.93 16.40
C ASN A 33 -10.97 -10.97 14.94
N ARG A 34 -12.10 -10.33 14.61
CA ARG A 34 -12.61 -10.20 13.24
C ARG A 34 -12.49 -8.76 12.74
N VAL A 35 -12.03 -8.58 11.51
CA VAL A 35 -12.00 -7.27 10.84
C VAL A 35 -13.37 -7.00 10.21
N GLY A 36 -14.00 -5.89 10.58
CA GLY A 36 -15.27 -5.41 10.03
C GLY A 36 -15.12 -4.33 8.95
N GLY A 37 -13.91 -3.82 8.72
CA GLY A 37 -13.69 -2.79 7.71
C GLY A 37 -12.36 -2.04 7.83
N ALA A 38 -12.32 -0.86 7.21
CA ALA A 38 -11.19 0.05 7.28
C ALA A 38 -11.64 1.51 7.18
N VAL A 39 -10.85 2.41 7.75
CA VAL A 39 -11.08 3.85 7.66
C VAL A 39 -9.87 4.55 7.05
N GLY A 40 -10.16 5.61 6.32
CA GLY A 40 -9.15 6.46 5.71
C GLY A 40 -9.71 7.79 5.28
N PHE A 41 -8.83 8.62 4.73
CA PHE A 41 -9.21 9.94 4.24
C PHE A 41 -8.69 10.16 2.84
N ASN A 42 -9.39 11.00 2.08
CA ASN A 42 -8.96 11.40 0.76
C ASN A 42 -7.85 12.44 0.87
N VAL A 43 -6.68 12.17 0.29
CA VAL A 43 -5.51 13.06 0.39
C VAL A 43 -5.66 14.35 -0.43
N ARG A 44 -6.70 14.49 -1.25
CA ARG A 44 -6.98 15.70 -2.02
C ARG A 44 -8.09 16.54 -1.43
N THR A 45 -9.20 15.91 -1.05
CA THR A 45 -10.40 16.62 -0.57
C THR A 45 -10.46 16.68 0.95
N GLY A 46 -9.73 15.80 1.66
CA GLY A 46 -9.83 15.67 3.11
C GLY A 46 -11.05 14.85 3.57
N ASP A 47 -11.86 14.35 2.64
CA ASP A 47 -13.08 13.61 2.98
C ASP A 47 -12.74 12.32 3.73
N PHE A 48 -13.47 12.08 4.82
CA PHE A 48 -13.33 10.87 5.61
C PHE A 48 -14.18 9.74 5.03
N HIS A 49 -13.56 8.59 4.80
CA HIS A 49 -14.19 7.41 4.21
C HIS A 49 -14.18 6.24 5.20
N VAL A 50 -15.36 5.68 5.42
CA VAL A 50 -15.55 4.46 6.21
C VAL A 50 -15.95 3.34 5.27
N PHE A 51 -15.12 2.30 5.21
CA PHE A 51 -15.38 1.13 4.38
C PHE A 51 -15.75 -0.06 5.25
N ARG A 52 -16.96 -0.59 5.09
CA ARG A 52 -17.42 -1.81 5.76
C ARG A 52 -17.23 -3.01 4.84
N ALA A 53 -16.60 -4.08 5.34
CA ALA A 53 -16.34 -5.32 4.59
C ALA A 53 -16.56 -6.55 5.47
N LYS A 54 -16.85 -7.67 4.81
CA LYS A 54 -16.78 -9.00 5.41
C LYS A 54 -15.33 -9.51 5.46
N THR A 55 -14.51 -9.12 4.48
CA THR A 55 -13.11 -9.53 4.34
C THR A 55 -12.26 -8.34 3.89
N VAL A 56 -11.13 -8.12 4.55
CA VAL A 56 -10.19 -7.03 4.19
C VAL A 56 -8.85 -7.64 3.76
N ILE A 57 -8.35 -7.22 2.61
CA ILE A 57 -7.02 -7.60 2.09
C ILE A 57 -6.12 -6.36 2.11
N VAL A 58 -5.00 -6.44 2.83
CA VAL A 58 -4.01 -5.36 2.92
C VAL A 58 -2.86 -5.63 1.94
N ALA A 59 -2.77 -4.80 0.90
CA ALA A 59 -1.76 -4.91 -0.15
C ALA A 59 -0.99 -3.58 -0.32
N ALA A 60 -0.52 -3.01 0.80
CA ALA A 60 0.11 -1.68 0.88
C ALA A 60 1.64 -1.67 0.62
N GLY A 61 2.20 -2.77 0.11
CA GLY A 61 3.64 -2.92 -0.13
C GLY A 61 4.48 -3.02 1.16
N GLY A 62 5.80 -3.11 1.03
CA GLY A 62 6.71 -3.21 2.17
C GLY A 62 6.94 -1.89 2.92
N ALA A 63 8.13 -1.74 3.50
CA ALA A 63 8.55 -0.52 4.17
C ALA A 63 9.92 -0.05 3.68
N SER A 64 9.97 1.20 3.22
CA SER A 64 11.17 1.96 2.87
C SER A 64 11.37 3.08 3.88
N HIS A 65 12.54 3.72 3.85
CA HIS A 65 12.86 4.90 4.68
C HIS A 65 12.87 4.69 6.21
N ILE A 66 12.78 3.45 6.70
CA ILE A 66 12.99 3.13 8.13
C ILE A 66 14.45 3.42 8.54
N PHE A 67 15.40 3.15 7.64
CA PHE A 67 16.82 3.36 7.89
C PHE A 67 17.34 4.60 7.17
N LYS A 68 18.31 5.28 7.78
CA LYS A 68 19.00 6.42 7.16
C LYS A 68 19.68 5.96 5.84
N PRO A 69 19.31 6.55 4.69
CA PRO A 69 19.93 6.21 3.41
C PRO A 69 21.38 6.72 3.32
N ARG A 70 22.16 6.12 2.42
CA ARG A 70 23.57 6.52 2.18
C ARG A 70 23.71 7.89 1.51
N ALA A 71 22.70 8.33 0.75
CA ALA A 71 22.64 9.67 0.18
C ALA A 71 21.63 10.51 0.98
N VAL A 72 22.04 11.67 1.46
CA VAL A 72 21.23 12.62 2.23
C VAL A 72 20.95 13.88 1.41
N GLY A 73 19.92 14.66 1.78
CA GLY A 73 19.43 15.79 0.98
C GLY A 73 18.55 15.32 -0.18
N GLU A 74 18.74 15.88 -1.38
CA GLU A 74 17.97 15.51 -2.58
C GLU A 74 18.07 14.01 -2.94
N GLY A 75 19.18 13.37 -2.53
CA GLY A 75 19.43 11.95 -2.73
C GLY A 75 18.59 11.02 -1.85
N MET A 76 17.83 11.53 -0.87
CA MET A 76 17.07 10.67 0.05
C MET A 76 16.00 9.84 -0.65
N GLY A 77 15.37 10.38 -1.70
CA GLY A 77 14.39 9.65 -2.52
C GLY A 77 14.98 8.53 -3.37
N ARG A 78 16.31 8.38 -3.39
CA ARG A 78 17.02 7.34 -4.15
C ARG A 78 17.08 6.01 -3.39
N THR A 79 15.94 5.55 -2.89
CA THR A 79 15.86 4.24 -2.23
C THR A 79 15.82 3.11 -3.26
N TRP A 80 16.38 1.97 -2.88
CA TRP A 80 16.29 0.76 -3.72
C TRP A 80 14.88 0.16 -3.72
N TYR A 81 14.12 0.27 -2.64
CA TYR A 81 12.72 -0.12 -2.64
C TYR A 81 11.83 1.10 -2.91
N ALA A 82 10.53 0.89 -3.15
CA ALA A 82 9.60 1.96 -3.46
C ALA A 82 9.61 3.03 -2.35
N PRO A 83 9.99 4.29 -2.61
CA PRO A 83 10.11 5.32 -1.56
C PRO A 83 8.76 5.67 -0.93
N TRP A 84 7.67 5.43 -1.67
CA TRP A 84 6.30 5.64 -1.22
C TRP A 84 5.72 4.51 -0.36
N SER A 85 6.46 3.40 -0.17
CA SER A 85 6.06 2.32 0.73
C SER A 85 6.50 2.67 2.16
N ASN A 86 5.56 3.04 3.02
CA ASN A 86 5.79 3.54 4.38
C ASN A 86 5.61 2.46 5.48
N GLY A 87 5.39 1.20 5.12
CA GLY A 87 5.11 0.13 6.08
C GLY A 87 3.65 0.02 6.53
N SER A 88 2.70 0.68 5.87
CA SER A 88 1.26 0.51 6.17
C SER A 88 0.79 -0.94 6.10
N ALA A 89 1.42 -1.80 5.29
CA ALA A 89 1.07 -3.23 5.25
C ALA A 89 1.45 -3.98 6.52
N TYR A 90 2.38 -3.47 7.32
CA TYR A 90 2.77 -4.04 8.61
C TYR A 90 2.02 -3.36 9.75
N ALA A 91 1.93 -2.03 9.74
CA ALA A 91 1.30 -1.28 10.82
C ALA A 91 -0.20 -1.59 10.96
N LEU A 92 -0.94 -1.69 9.85
CA LEU A 92 -2.38 -1.94 9.88
C LEU A 92 -2.72 -3.31 10.49
N PRO A 93 -2.12 -4.44 10.05
CA PRO A 93 -2.42 -5.74 10.64
C PRO A 93 -1.88 -5.89 12.07
N ILE A 94 -0.71 -5.32 12.39
CA ILE A 94 -0.16 -5.36 13.75
C ILE A 94 -1.13 -4.69 14.73
N ALA A 95 -1.67 -3.52 14.38
CA ALA A 95 -2.66 -2.83 15.20
C ALA A 95 -3.97 -3.62 15.36
N ALA A 96 -4.32 -4.45 14.38
CA ALA A 96 -5.46 -5.36 14.44
C ALA A 96 -5.17 -6.69 15.17
N GLY A 97 -3.96 -6.88 15.73
CA GLY A 97 -3.59 -8.10 16.44
C GLY A 97 -3.12 -9.25 15.55
N ALA A 98 -2.81 -9.00 14.27
CA ALA A 98 -2.31 -10.02 13.36
C ALA A 98 -0.90 -10.49 13.77
N LYS A 99 -0.69 -11.81 13.75
CA LYS A 99 0.62 -12.40 14.03
C LYS A 99 1.57 -12.15 12.85
N MET A 100 2.71 -11.56 13.15
CA MET A 100 3.78 -11.31 12.19
C MET A 100 4.82 -12.44 12.26
N THR A 101 5.55 -12.66 11.17
CA THR A 101 6.64 -13.64 11.10
C THR A 101 7.85 -13.02 10.43
N GLN A 102 9.06 -13.40 10.87
CA GLN A 102 10.35 -12.98 10.31
C GLN A 102 10.48 -11.45 10.16
N MET A 103 10.03 -10.69 11.17
CA MET A 103 10.11 -9.21 11.15
C MET A 103 11.54 -8.68 11.27
N GLU A 104 12.46 -9.53 11.75
CA GLU A 104 13.90 -9.29 11.81
C GLU A 104 14.58 -9.41 10.43
N ASN A 105 13.95 -10.11 9.48
CA ASN A 105 14.52 -10.34 8.16
C ASN A 105 14.49 -9.04 7.35
N ARG A 106 15.68 -8.48 7.13
CA ARG A 106 15.88 -7.26 6.35
C ARG A 106 16.69 -7.55 5.10
N ILE A 107 16.24 -7.00 3.98
CA ILE A 107 16.90 -7.17 2.70
C ILE A 107 17.90 -6.02 2.50
N VAL A 108 19.19 -6.35 2.49
CA VAL A 108 20.28 -5.42 2.16
C VAL A 108 20.88 -5.84 0.82
N LEU A 109 20.74 -5.01 -0.21
CA LEU A 109 21.15 -5.37 -1.57
C LEU A 109 22.41 -4.63 -2.00
N CYS A 110 23.36 -5.39 -2.53
CA CYS A 110 24.52 -4.87 -3.23
C CYS A 110 24.09 -4.42 -4.63
N ARG A 111 24.17 -3.10 -4.87
CA ARG A 111 23.86 -2.45 -6.15
C ARG A 111 24.93 -1.42 -6.47
N PHE A 112 24.92 -0.92 -7.72
CA PHE A 112 25.78 0.18 -8.11
C PHE A 112 25.62 1.36 -7.16
N LYS A 113 26.76 1.89 -6.71
CA LYS A 113 26.83 3.03 -5.81
C LYS A 113 26.05 4.20 -6.42
N ASP A 114 25.10 4.72 -5.65
CA ASP A 114 24.21 5.83 -6.04
C ASP A 114 23.42 5.58 -7.33
N GLY A 115 23.43 4.34 -7.82
CA GLY A 115 22.69 3.89 -8.99
C GLY A 115 21.20 3.89 -8.69
N TYR A 116 20.47 4.71 -9.45
CA TYR A 116 19.02 4.74 -9.38
C TYR A 116 18.44 3.39 -9.73
N GLY A 117 17.46 2.95 -8.95
CA GLY A 117 16.61 1.87 -9.38
C GLY A 117 16.00 1.17 -8.21
N PRO A 118 14.83 1.64 -7.75
CA PRO A 118 13.76 0.70 -7.57
C PRO A 118 13.77 -0.22 -8.78
N VAL A 119 14.02 -1.51 -8.57
CA VAL A 119 13.77 -2.51 -9.64
C VAL A 119 12.29 -2.40 -10.06
N GLY A 120 11.44 -1.84 -9.18
CA GLY A 120 10.09 -1.37 -9.49
C GLY A 120 9.95 -0.03 -10.25
N ALA A 121 11.02 0.67 -10.64
CA ALA A 121 11.04 1.93 -11.42
C ALA A 121 11.68 1.76 -12.80
N ARG A 122 12.73 0.91 -12.97
CA ARG A 122 13.28 0.60 -14.31
C ARG A 122 12.52 -0.48 -15.10
N ALA A 123 11.71 -1.31 -14.44
CA ALA A 123 10.60 -2.04 -15.10
C ALA A 123 9.37 -1.13 -15.37
N ASN A 124 9.48 0.16 -15.04
CA ASN A 124 8.39 1.11 -14.87
C ASN A 124 8.65 2.42 -15.64
N SER A 125 9.39 2.32 -16.74
CA SER A 125 9.69 3.44 -17.65
C SER A 125 8.42 3.89 -18.38
N PHE A 126 7.50 4.59 -17.70
CA PHE A 126 6.47 5.42 -18.35
C PHE A 126 5.79 6.36 -17.32
N LYS A 127 6.07 7.67 -17.46
CA LYS A 127 5.39 8.89 -16.96
C LYS A 127 4.95 9.01 -15.47
N PRO A 128 5.07 10.21 -14.86
CA PRO A 128 4.52 10.53 -13.54
C PRO A 128 2.98 10.71 -13.53
N ALA A 129 2.26 10.00 -14.39
CA ALA A 129 0.81 10.11 -14.52
C ALA A 129 0.12 8.95 -13.78
N GLY A 130 -0.27 9.20 -12.53
CA GLY A 130 -1.39 8.49 -11.90
C GLY A 130 -1.10 7.11 -11.31
N LEU A 131 -0.07 6.99 -10.46
CA LEU A 131 -0.10 5.99 -9.39
C LEU A 131 -0.98 6.54 -8.27
N VAL A 132 -2.01 5.79 -7.90
CA VAL A 132 -3.11 6.26 -7.07
C VAL A 132 -3.45 5.15 -6.07
N PRO A 133 -3.66 5.45 -4.77
CA PRO A 133 -4.12 4.47 -3.78
C PRO A 133 -5.42 3.86 -4.25
N LEU A 134 -5.46 2.54 -4.52
CA LEU A 134 -6.61 1.86 -5.10
C LEU A 134 -7.29 1.00 -4.04
N VAL A 135 -8.47 1.42 -3.58
CA VAL A 135 -9.36 0.56 -2.80
C VAL A 135 -10.32 -0.11 -3.77
N ARG A 136 -10.20 -1.43 -3.93
CA ARG A 136 -11.12 -2.26 -4.72
C ARG A 136 -12.19 -2.80 -3.79
N VAL A 137 -13.45 -2.58 -4.14
CA VAL A 137 -14.60 -3.16 -3.43
C VAL A 137 -15.34 -4.07 -4.41
N ASN A 138 -15.44 -5.36 -4.09
CA ASN A 138 -16.32 -6.28 -4.80
C ASN A 138 -17.62 -6.41 -4.00
N SER A 139 -18.74 -5.98 -4.59
CA SER A 139 -20.04 -5.94 -3.92
C SER A 139 -20.69 -7.32 -3.71
N GLU A 140 -20.31 -8.32 -4.51
CA GLU A 140 -20.88 -9.67 -4.43
C GLU A 140 -20.24 -10.50 -3.29
N LEU A 141 -18.96 -10.26 -3.00
CA LEU A 141 -18.21 -11.01 -1.96
C LEU A 141 -18.01 -10.20 -0.66
N GLY A 142 -18.32 -8.90 -0.64
CA GLY A 142 -18.08 -8.03 0.51
C GLY A 142 -16.60 -7.88 0.86
N VAL A 143 -15.71 -8.03 -0.13
CA VAL A 143 -14.26 -7.98 0.02
C VAL A 143 -13.76 -6.56 -0.31
N ILE A 144 -12.99 -5.98 0.61
CA ILE A 144 -12.26 -4.74 0.38
C ILE A 144 -10.77 -5.07 0.26
N MET A 145 -10.21 -4.89 -0.94
CA MET A 145 -8.76 -4.93 -1.15
C MET A 145 -8.23 -3.51 -1.14
N VAL A 146 -7.45 -3.19 -0.09
CA VAL A 146 -6.77 -1.92 0.04
C VAL A 146 -5.38 -2.06 -0.59
N ILE A 147 -5.22 -1.54 -1.80
CA ILE A 147 -3.93 -1.42 -2.47
C ILE A 147 -3.41 0.00 -2.24
N VAL A 148 -2.63 0.21 -1.19
CA VAL A 148 -1.98 1.51 -0.95
C VAL A 148 -0.68 1.56 -1.77
N PHE A 149 -0.69 2.27 -2.89
CA PHE A 149 0.53 2.83 -3.49
C PHE A 149 0.29 4.33 -3.74
N PRO A 150 1.05 5.23 -3.09
CA PRO A 150 1.01 6.67 -3.37
C PRO A 150 1.30 7.02 -4.83
#